data_AF-A0A7N0RAR7-F1
#
_entry.id   AF-A0A7N0RAR7-F1
#
_cell.length_a   1.000
_cell.length_b   1.000
_cell.length_c   1.000
_cell.angle_alpha   90.00
_cell.angle_beta   90.00
_cell.angle_gamma   90.00
#
_symmetry.space_group_name_H-M   'P 1'
#
loop_
_entity.id
_entity.type
_entity.pdbx_description
1 polymer ?
#
loop_
_entity_poly.entity_id
_entity_poly.type
_entity_poly.pdbx_seq_one_letter_code
_entity_poly.pdbx_strand_id
1 'polypeptide(L)' 'MEKLNIKADTTLKLPSGEVGNVGVNQKSLGRAGSKCWLGKRPVVRGVVMNPVDHPHGGGEGRAPIGRKRPTTPW' A
#
# COMPACT_ATOMS: atom_id res chain seq x y z
N MET A 1 -17.72 -7.60 -5.96
CA MET A 1 -16.41 -7.42 -6.60
C MET A 1 -16.61 -7.64 -8.08
N GLU A 2 -16.47 -6.60 -8.89
CA GLU A 2 -16.48 -6.75 -10.35
C GLU A 2 -15.24 -7.57 -10.76
N LYS A 3 -15.46 -8.69 -11.44
CA LYS A 3 -14.37 -9.46 -12.03
C LYS A 3 -13.85 -8.67 -13.23
N LEU A 4 -12.60 -8.23 -13.18
CA LEU A 4 -11.92 -7.69 -14.36
C LEU A 4 -11.75 -8.84 -15.37
N ASN A 5 -12.46 -8.76 -16.50
CA ASN A 5 -12.45 -9.81 -17.53
C ASN A 5 -11.43 -9.43 -18.62
N ILE A 6 -10.22 -10.00 -18.54
CA ILE A 6 -9.13 -9.75 -19.49
C ILE A 6 -9.01 -10.97 -20.42
N LYS A 7 -8.97 -10.75 -21.73
CA LYS A 7 -8.74 -11.82 -22.72
C LYS A 7 -7.24 -12.16 -22.77
N ALA A 8 -6.90 -13.44 -22.69
CA ALA A 8 -5.53 -13.93 -22.84
C ALA A 8 -5.30 -14.53 -24.25
N ASP A 9 -4.06 -14.51 -24.71
CA ASP A 9 -3.63 -15.16 -25.95
C ASP A 9 -3.68 -16.68 -25.82
N THR A 10 -4.26 -17.37 -26.81
CA THR A 10 -4.59 -18.80 -26.75
C THR A 10 -3.38 -19.70 -27.03
N THR A 11 -2.29 -19.16 -27.57
CA THR A 11 -1.05 -19.92 -27.84
C THR A 11 -0.16 -20.08 -26.61
N LEU A 12 -0.43 -19.34 -25.53
CA LEU A 12 0.35 -19.41 -24.30
C LEU A 12 -0.02 -20.66 -23.49
N LYS A 13 1.00 -21.43 -23.10
CA LYS A 13 0.82 -22.57 -22.19
C LYS A 13 0.81 -22.08 -20.75
N LEU A 14 -0.32 -22.25 -20.07
CA LEU A 14 -0.48 -21.87 -18.67
C LEU A 14 -0.35 -23.10 -17.75
N PRO A 15 0.33 -22.97 -16.60
CA PRO A 15 0.35 -24.03 -15.60
C PRO A 15 -1.06 -24.24 -15.02
N SER A 16 -1.43 -25.50 -14.83
CA SER A 16 -2.71 -25.89 -14.22
C SER A 16 -2.56 -26.01 -12.70
N GLY A 17 -3.49 -25.40 -11.96
CA GLY A 17 -3.58 -25.52 -10.50
C GLY A 17 -3.51 -24.16 -9.77
N GLU A 18 -3.82 -24.19 -8.48
CA GLU A 18 -3.73 -23.03 -7.60
C GLU A 18 -2.32 -22.86 -7.03
N VAL A 19 -1.95 -21.61 -6.71
CA VAL A 19 -0.71 -21.34 -5.98
C VAL A 19 -0.89 -21.79 -4.52
N GLY A 20 0.03 -22.62 -4.02
CA GLY A 20 0.03 -23.08 -2.63
C GLY A 20 0.27 -21.95 -1.60
N ASN A 21 0.29 -22.28 -0.30
CA ASN A 21 0.49 -21.34 0.82
C ASN A 21 -0.62 -20.28 0.98
N VAL A 22 -1.89 -20.70 0.82
CA VAL A 22 -3.09 -19.86 0.92
C VAL A 22 -3.18 -19.05 2.23
N GLY A 23 -2.64 -19.59 3.33
CA GLY A 23 -2.67 -18.97 4.66
C GLY A 23 -1.59 -17.92 4.93
N VAL A 24 -0.73 -17.57 3.96
CA VAL A 24 0.39 -16.63 4.19
C VAL A 24 -0.07 -15.26 4.72
N ASN A 25 -1.24 -14.80 4.27
CA ASN A 25 -1.80 -13.50 4.67
C ASN A 25 -2.47 -13.51 6.05
N GLN A 26 -2.67 -14.67 6.66
CA GLN A 26 -3.23 -14.78 8.02
C GLN A 26 -2.19 -14.51 9.11
N LYS A 27 -0.89 -14.50 8.75
CA LYS A 27 0.21 -14.27 9.70
C LYS A 27 0.39 -12.77 9.97
N SER A 28 0.42 -12.37 11.24
CA SER A 28 0.81 -11.02 11.64
C SER A 28 2.33 -10.97 11.91
N LEU A 29 2.99 -9.88 11.52
CA LEU A 29 4.45 -9.74 11.65
C LEU A 29 4.94 -9.56 13.11
N GLY A 30 4.03 -9.27 14.05
CA GLY A 30 4.24 -9.25 15.50
C GLY A 30 5.16 -8.14 16.06
N ARG A 31 6.18 -7.72 15.31
CA ARG A 31 7.19 -6.72 15.72
C ARG A 31 7.48 -5.76 14.57
N ALA A 32 7.87 -4.53 14.92
CA ALA A 32 8.22 -3.52 13.92
C ALA A 32 9.41 -3.96 13.03
N GLY A 33 10.44 -4.57 13.64
CA GLY A 33 11.65 -5.01 12.93
C GLY A 33 11.42 -6.10 11.88
N SER A 34 10.38 -6.93 12.03
CA SER A 34 10.05 -7.97 11.05
C SER A 34 9.75 -7.40 9.66
N LYS A 35 9.25 -6.15 9.57
CA LYS A 35 9.06 -5.46 8.27
C LYS A 35 10.39 -5.11 7.60
N CYS A 36 11.42 -4.78 8.39
CA CYS A 36 12.75 -4.46 7.86
C CYS A 36 13.43 -5.70 7.25
N TRP A 37 13.19 -6.90 7.79
CA TRP A 37 13.67 -8.17 7.19
C TRP A 37 13.10 -8.42 5.79
N LEU A 38 11.91 -7.89 5.50
CA LEU A 38 11.29 -7.94 4.18
C LEU A 38 11.77 -6.81 3.25
N GLY A 39 12.80 -6.06 3.64
CA GLY A 39 13.32 -4.92 2.87
C GLY A 39 12.44 -3.67 2.90
N LYS A 40 11.37 -3.63 3.72
CA LYS A 40 10.47 -2.47 3.82
C LYS A 40 10.96 -1.50 4.88
N ARG A 41 11.25 -0.26 4.47
CA ARG A 41 11.65 0.83 5.37
C ARG A 41 10.42 1.49 6.01
N PRO A 42 10.57 2.11 7.19
CA PRO A 42 9.50 2.94 7.78
C PRO A 42 9.05 4.04 6.83
N VAL A 43 7.76 4.35 6.82
CA VAL A 43 7.15 5.41 6.00
C VAL A 43 6.53 6.45 6.94
N VAL A 44 6.79 7.73 6.65
CA VAL A 44 6.24 8.86 7.40
C VAL A 44 4.89 9.27 6.81
N ARG A 45 3.92 9.65 7.66
CA ARG A 45 2.61 10.13 7.21
C ARG A 45 2.72 11.55 6.69
N GLY A 46 2.13 11.84 5.52
CA GLY A 46 2.13 13.17 4.89
C GLY A 46 1.59 14.31 5.75
N VAL A 47 0.63 14.02 6.65
CA VAL A 47 0.06 15.02 7.58
C VAL A 47 1.07 15.57 8.60
N VAL A 48 2.15 14.82 8.87
CA VAL A 48 3.19 15.22 9.83
C VAL A 48 4.30 16.02 9.14
N MET A 49 4.34 16.00 7.80
CA MET A 49 5.38 16.67 7.02
C MET A 49 5.11 18.18 6.93
N ASN A 50 6.07 18.95 6.42
CA ASN A 50 5.88 20.37 6.16
C ASN A 50 4.97 20.59 4.94
N PRO A 51 4.30 21.76 4.80
CA PRO A 51 3.46 22.07 3.63
C PRO A 51 4.19 21.95 2.27
N VAL A 52 5.51 22.13 2.25
CA VAL A 52 6.34 21.98 1.04
C VAL A 52 6.57 20.52 0.65
N ASP A 53 6.60 19.61 1.62
CA ASP A 53 6.96 18.20 1.43
C ASP A 53 5.74 17.32 1.12
N HIS A 54 4.56 17.72 1.60
CA HIS A 54 3.32 17.01 1.34
C HIS A 54 2.13 17.97 1.26
N PRO A 55 1.17 17.78 0.35
CA PRO A 55 0.01 18.68 0.26
C PRO A 55 -0.98 18.62 1.44
N HIS A 56 -0.70 17.79 2.44
CA HIS A 56 -1.46 17.68 3.70
C HIS A 56 -0.61 18.10 4.90
N GLY A 57 0.62 18.56 4.67
CA GLY A 57 1.56 18.92 5.72
C GLY A 57 1.24 20.27 6.34
N GLY A 58 1.73 20.47 7.57
CA GLY A 58 1.55 21.68 8.36
C GLY A 58 0.22 21.80 9.11
N GLY A 59 0.03 22.97 9.74
CA GLY A 59 -1.03 23.25 10.70
C GLY A 59 -0.56 23.16 12.15
N GLU A 60 -1.33 23.74 13.07
CA GLU A 60 -1.03 23.72 14.51
C GLU A 60 -1.44 22.37 15.12
N GLY A 61 -0.50 21.70 15.81
CA GLY A 61 -0.76 20.42 16.45
C GLY A 61 -1.08 19.30 15.46
N ARG A 62 -2.28 18.71 15.57
CA ARG A 62 -2.73 17.62 14.69
C ARG A 62 -3.77 18.14 13.70
N ALA A 63 -3.33 18.42 12.47
CA ALA A 63 -4.20 18.96 11.43
C ALA A 63 -5.10 17.89 10.78
N PRO A 64 -6.37 18.23 10.45
CA PRO A 64 -7.14 17.47 9.48
C PRO A 64 -6.58 17.70 8.05
N ILE A 65 -7.01 16.91 7.07
CA ILE A 65 -6.51 16.96 5.69
C ILE A 65 -6.69 18.36 5.05
N GLY A 66 -7.72 19.12 5.45
CA GLY A 66 -7.96 20.49 4.94
C GLY A 66 -8.39 20.58 3.47
N ARG A 67 -8.41 19.46 2.73
CA ARG A 67 -8.81 19.36 1.32
C ARG A 67 -10.05 18.50 1.14
N LYS A 68 -10.79 18.71 0.05
CA LYS A 68 -12.01 17.95 -0.30
C LYS A 68 -11.77 16.45 -0.47
N ARG A 69 -10.56 16.05 -0.89
CA ARG A 69 -10.14 14.67 -1.11
C ARG A 69 -8.69 14.48 -0.67
N PRO A 70 -8.29 13.30 -0.18
CA PRO A 70 -6.89 12.99 0.07
C PRO A 70 -6.08 13.04 -1.24
N THR A 71 -4.95 13.73 -1.22
CA THR A 71 -4.00 13.80 -2.34
C THR A 71 -2.75 12.99 -2.07
N THR A 72 -2.13 12.52 -3.16
CA THR A 72 -0.77 12.00 -3.18
C THR A 72 0.25 13.11 -2.87
N PRO A 73 1.53 12.77 -2.61
CA PRO A 73 2.59 13.78 -2.42
C PRO A 73 2.78 14.71 -3.63
N TRP A 74 2.37 14.25 -4.81
CA TRP A 74 2.37 14.96 -6.08
C TRP A 74 0.93 15.15 -6.53
#